data_AF-A0A3B9BV53-F1
#
_entry.id   AF-A0A3B9BV53-F1
#
_cell.length_a   1.000
_cell.length_b   1.000
_cell.length_c   1.000
_cell.angle_alpha   90.00
_cell.angle_beta   90.00
_cell.angle_gamma   90.00
#
_symmetry.space_group_name_H-M   'P 1'
#
loop_
_entity.id
_entity.type
_entity.pdbx_description
1 polymer ?
#
loop_
_entity_poly.entity_id
_entity_poly.type
_entity_poly.pdbx_seq_one_letter_code
_entity_poly.pdbx_strand_id
1 'polypeptide(L)'
;MRANLMEETTVSDTDSFIEEVNEEVRREKLYGYVRRYGWVAIIAVLGVVGVTGFIEYQKAATAGAAQQLGDRVIKAVAIDDLPGRAKALAEIAPEAGNAMVIVNMRRAGELVEAGDTDGAIVVFEGIAESDAPPIYADMARLKTLILRGEGQNAAERDTALAKLAAPGALYRPLAL
;
A
#
# COMPACT_ATOMS: atom_id res chain seq x y z
N MET A 1 44.55 1.38 80.41
CA MET A 1 44.76 -0.01 79.95
C MET A 1 43.48 -0.46 79.27
N ARG A 2 43.56 -1.07 78.07
CA ARG A 2 42.50 -1.35 77.05
C ARG A 2 42.37 -0.25 75.99
N ALA A 3 42.23 -0.51 74.69
CA ALA A 3 42.58 -1.65 73.83
C ALA A 3 42.45 -1.08 72.41
N ASN A 4 43.55 -0.93 71.66
CA ASN A 4 43.48 -0.73 70.22
C ASN A 4 43.61 -2.11 69.58
N LEU A 5 42.50 -2.64 69.08
CA LEU A 5 42.46 -3.85 68.28
C LEU A 5 43.05 -3.52 66.91
N MET A 6 44.07 -4.28 66.52
CA MET A 6 44.56 -4.33 65.15
C MET A 6 43.47 -4.99 64.31
N GLU A 7 42.92 -4.25 63.35
CA GLU A 7 42.10 -4.84 62.29
C GLU A 7 43.07 -5.29 61.18
N GLU A 8 43.07 -6.60 60.98
CA GLU A 8 43.97 -7.36 60.13
C GLU A 8 43.65 -7.14 58.65
N THR A 9 44.40 -6.26 57.98
CA THR A 9 44.32 -6.04 56.52
C THR A 9 45.25 -7.00 55.77
N THR A 10 45.00 -8.31 55.84
CA THR A 10 45.81 -9.34 55.13
C THR A 10 45.01 -10.21 54.16
N VAL A 11 43.71 -9.97 53.99
CA VAL A 11 42.86 -10.71 53.04
C VAL A 11 42.82 -10.06 51.64
N SER A 12 43.26 -8.81 51.48
CA SER A 12 43.03 -8.04 50.23
C SER A 12 44.10 -8.18 49.14
N ASP A 13 45.35 -8.49 49.48
CA ASP A 13 46.47 -8.40 48.50
C ASP A 13 46.59 -9.64 47.60
N THR A 14 46.30 -10.83 48.16
CA THR A 14 46.34 -12.09 47.38
C THR A 14 45.14 -12.21 46.45
N ASP A 15 43.95 -11.82 46.90
CA ASP A 15 42.75 -11.81 46.05
C ASP A 15 42.87 -10.78 44.91
N SER A 16 43.43 -9.58 45.18
CA SER A 16 43.67 -8.55 44.16
C SER A 16 44.64 -9.01 43.06
N PHE A 17 45.72 -9.70 43.42
CA PHE A 17 46.70 -10.19 42.44
C PHE A 17 46.15 -11.37 41.60
N ILE A 18 45.33 -12.23 42.21
CA ILE A 18 44.68 -13.35 41.52
C ILE A 18 43.56 -12.87 40.59
N GLU A 19 42.83 -11.82 40.95
CA GLU A 19 41.89 -11.15 40.05
C GLU A 19 42.61 -10.43 38.91
N GLU A 20 43.69 -9.67 39.18
CA GLU A 20 44.46 -8.95 38.17
C GLU A 20 45.07 -9.90 37.11
N VAL A 21 45.69 -11.00 37.55
CA VAL A 21 46.29 -12.00 36.63
C VAL A 21 45.20 -12.77 35.84
N ASN A 22 44.08 -13.10 36.46
CA ASN A 22 42.96 -13.69 35.72
C ASN A 22 42.36 -12.70 34.71
N GLU A 23 42.34 -11.41 35.03
CA GLU A 23 41.81 -10.36 34.17
C GLU A 23 42.68 -10.17 32.92
N GLU A 24 44.00 -10.22 33.04
CA GLU A 24 44.93 -10.18 31.90
C GLU A 24 44.79 -11.41 30.98
N VAL A 25 44.77 -12.62 31.55
CA VAL A 25 44.63 -13.87 30.77
C VAL A 25 43.25 -13.97 30.10
N ARG A 26 42.19 -13.48 30.76
CA ARG A 26 40.83 -13.43 30.19
C ARG A 26 40.74 -12.40 29.07
N ARG A 27 41.38 -11.24 29.22
CA ARG A 27 41.48 -10.18 28.22
C ARG A 27 42.21 -10.68 26.96
N GLU A 28 43.34 -11.36 27.11
CA GLU A 28 44.08 -11.93 25.97
C GLU A 28 43.24 -12.96 25.18
N LYS A 29 42.50 -13.83 25.89
CA LYS A 29 41.58 -14.80 25.26
C LYS A 29 40.44 -14.10 24.51
N LEU A 30 39.86 -13.04 25.09
CA LEU A 30 38.83 -12.23 24.44
C LEU A 30 39.35 -11.57 23.15
N TYR A 31 40.52 -10.94 23.19
CA TYR A 31 41.16 -10.36 22.01
C TYR A 31 41.50 -11.40 20.94
N GLY A 32 41.88 -12.61 21.34
CA GLY A 32 42.09 -13.74 20.44
C GLY A 32 40.82 -14.14 19.67
N TYR A 33 39.67 -14.22 20.35
CA TYR A 33 38.39 -14.50 19.70
C TYR A 33 37.93 -13.38 18.78
N VAL A 34 38.10 -12.11 19.18
CA VAL A 34 37.78 -10.95 18.32
C VAL A 34 38.64 -10.94 17.06
N ARG A 35 39.94 -11.23 17.15
CA ARG A 35 40.80 -11.35 15.94
C ARG A 35 40.37 -12.51 15.03
N ARG A 36 39.96 -13.64 15.59
CA ARG A 36 39.60 -14.83 14.80
C ARG A 36 38.20 -14.77 14.18
N TYR A 37 37.23 -14.17 14.88
CA TYR A 37 35.82 -14.17 14.49
C TYR A 37 35.23 -12.78 14.25
N GLY A 38 35.96 -11.68 14.48
CA GLY A 38 35.46 -10.31 14.30
C GLY A 38 35.03 -10.02 12.86
N TRP A 39 35.69 -10.63 11.87
CA TRP A 39 35.28 -10.54 10.47
C TRP A 39 33.89 -11.18 10.22
N VAL A 40 33.53 -12.23 10.96
CA VAL A 40 32.20 -12.87 10.89
C VAL A 40 31.13 -11.89 11.37
N ALA A 41 31.39 -11.16 12.47
CA ALA A 41 30.48 -10.13 12.96
C ALA A 41 30.29 -9.01 11.92
N ILE A 42 31.36 -8.58 11.24
CA ILE A 42 31.29 -7.56 10.18
C ILE A 42 30.44 -8.08 9.00
N ILE A 43 30.67 -9.30 8.54
CA ILE A 43 29.87 -9.90 7.46
C ILE A 43 28.41 -10.04 7.88
N ALA A 44 28.14 -10.44 9.13
CA ALA A 44 26.78 -10.55 9.64
C ALA A 44 26.07 -9.18 9.61
N VAL A 45 26.73 -8.12 10.07
CA VAL A 45 26.18 -6.75 10.02
C VAL A 45 25.95 -6.30 8.58
N LEU A 46 26.92 -6.50 7.68
CA LEU A 46 26.77 -6.15 6.27
C LEU A 46 25.66 -6.96 5.59
N GLY A 47 25.51 -8.23 5.94
CA GLY A 47 24.43 -9.09 5.45
C GLY A 47 23.07 -8.58 5.90
N VAL A 48 22.90 -8.27 7.18
CA VAL A 48 21.64 -7.71 7.70
C VAL A 48 21.32 -6.38 7.03
N VAL A 49 22.27 -5.43 6.99
CA VAL A 49 22.05 -4.12 6.38
C VAL A 49 21.78 -4.23 4.87
N GLY A 50 22.51 -5.09 4.17
CA GLY A 50 22.31 -5.32 2.73
C GLY A 50 20.94 -5.93 2.42
N VAL A 51 20.51 -6.93 3.19
CA VAL A 51 19.19 -7.57 3.03
C VAL A 51 18.08 -6.56 3.36
N THR A 52 18.17 -5.85 4.48
CA THR A 52 17.16 -4.85 4.86
C THR A 52 17.09 -3.71 3.84
N GLY A 53 18.22 -3.19 3.39
CA GLY A 53 18.28 -2.14 2.37
C GLY A 53 17.67 -2.58 1.04
N PHE A 54 17.94 -3.81 0.61
CA PHE A 54 17.35 -4.36 -0.61
C PHE A 54 15.84 -4.56 -0.50
N ILE A 55 15.34 -5.07 0.64
CA ILE A 55 13.90 -5.23 0.90
C ILE A 55 13.19 -3.88 0.87
N GLU A 56 13.76 -2.87 1.52
CA GLU A 56 13.15 -1.55 1.60
C GLU A 56 13.15 -0.85 0.24
N TYR A 57 14.24 -0.98 -0.53
CA TYR A 57 14.30 -0.50 -1.90
C TYR A 57 13.22 -1.14 -2.79
N GLN A 58 13.01 -2.46 -2.67
CA GLN A 58 11.95 -3.15 -3.41
C GLN A 58 10.54 -2.70 -3.00
N LYS A 59 10.31 -2.45 -1.70
CA LYS A 59 9.03 -1.90 -1.23
C LYS A 59 8.79 -0.49 -1.77
N ALA A 60 9.80 0.37 -1.74
CA ALA A 60 9.72 1.72 -2.30
C ALA A 60 9.46 1.68 -3.82
N ALA A 61 10.09 0.75 -4.54
CA ALA A 61 9.89 0.58 -5.98
C ALA A 61 8.48 0.09 -6.34
N THR A 62 7.92 -0.84 -5.55
CA THR A 62 6.56 -1.38 -5.78
C THR A 62 5.45 -0.42 -5.35
N ALA A 63 5.65 0.35 -4.28
CA ALA A 63 4.72 1.42 -3.87
C ALA A 63 4.71 2.61 -4.85
N GLY A 64 5.83 2.85 -5.56
CA GLY A 64 6.01 4.01 -6.42
C GLY A 64 4.96 4.17 -7.52
N ALA A 65 4.59 3.09 -8.21
CA ALA A 65 3.64 3.18 -9.33
C ALA A 65 2.20 3.50 -8.85
N ALA A 66 1.74 2.82 -7.79
CA ALA A 66 0.43 3.06 -7.21
C ALA A 66 0.35 4.47 -6.58
N GLN A 67 1.41 4.91 -5.92
CA GLN A 67 1.50 6.25 -5.35
C GLN A 67 1.47 7.31 -6.47
N GLN A 68 2.28 7.17 -7.51
CA GLN A 68 2.29 8.12 -8.63
C GLN A 68 0.93 8.20 -9.33
N LEU A 69 0.25 7.07 -9.52
CA LEU A 69 -1.11 7.07 -10.06
C LEU A 69 -2.08 7.81 -9.14
N GLY A 70 -2.05 7.51 -7.84
CA GLY A 70 -2.87 8.18 -6.83
C GLY A 70 -2.66 9.69 -6.81
N ASP A 71 -1.40 10.14 -6.84
CA ASP A 71 -1.04 11.56 -6.89
C ASP A 71 -1.62 12.25 -8.13
N ARG A 72 -1.58 11.58 -9.29
CA ARG A 72 -2.18 12.11 -10.52
C ARG A 72 -3.70 12.21 -10.42
N VAL A 73 -4.37 11.19 -9.88
CA VAL A 73 -5.84 11.20 -9.70
C VAL A 73 -6.26 12.29 -8.70
N ILE A 74 -5.55 12.45 -7.59
CA ILE A 74 -5.81 13.50 -6.60
C ILE A 74 -5.64 14.89 -7.24
N LYS A 75 -4.56 15.11 -8.00
CA LYS A 75 -4.36 16.36 -8.74
C LYS A 75 -5.47 16.62 -9.76
N ALA A 76 -5.92 15.61 -10.49
CA ALA A 76 -6.99 15.74 -11.46
C ALA A 76 -8.31 16.12 -10.79
N VAL A 77 -8.66 15.49 -9.67
CA VAL A 77 -9.89 15.78 -8.89
C VAL A 77 -9.84 17.15 -8.22
N ALA A 78 -8.65 17.68 -7.93
CA ALA A 78 -8.47 19.00 -7.32
C ALA A 78 -8.64 20.18 -8.30
N ILE A 79 -8.81 19.92 -9.60
CA ILE A 79 -9.13 20.97 -10.59
C ILE A 79 -10.49 21.58 -10.22
N ASP A 80 -10.70 22.90 -10.26
CA ASP A 80 -12.02 23.45 -9.87
C ASP A 80 -13.12 23.22 -10.93
N ASP A 81 -12.71 23.16 -12.20
CA ASP A 81 -13.59 22.98 -13.36
C ASP A 81 -13.98 21.50 -13.57
N LEU A 82 -15.28 21.18 -13.53
CA LEU A 82 -15.78 19.81 -13.66
C LEU A 82 -15.44 19.15 -15.01
N PRO A 83 -15.68 19.79 -16.18
CA PRO A 83 -15.18 19.29 -17.46
C PRO A 83 -13.66 19.08 -17.48
N GLY A 84 -12.90 20.01 -16.89
CA GLY A 84 -11.46 19.91 -16.71
C GLY A 84 -11.02 18.68 -15.91
N ARG A 85 -11.71 18.35 -14.81
CA ARG A 85 -11.49 17.11 -14.04
C ARG A 85 -11.73 15.88 -14.89
N ALA A 86 -12.87 15.82 -15.58
CA ALA A 86 -13.24 14.68 -16.41
C ALA A 86 -12.21 14.44 -17.53
N LYS A 87 -11.72 15.52 -18.14
CA LYS A 87 -10.65 15.46 -19.15
C LYS A 87 -9.33 14.96 -18.56
N ALA A 88 -8.88 15.50 -17.44
CA ALA A 88 -7.65 15.07 -16.79
C ALA A 88 -7.69 13.58 -16.39
N LEU A 89 -8.84 13.11 -15.89
CA LEU A 89 -9.04 11.68 -15.58
C LEU A 89 -9.05 10.81 -16.84
N ALA A 90 -9.55 11.31 -17.97
CA ALA A 90 -9.50 10.62 -19.26
C ALA A 90 -8.06 10.40 -19.74
N GLU A 91 -7.18 11.37 -19.51
CA GLU A 91 -5.76 11.28 -19.85
C GLU A 91 -5.00 10.29 -18.95
N ILE A 92 -5.43 10.13 -17.69
CA ILE A 92 -4.81 9.19 -16.73
C ILE A 92 -5.24 7.74 -16.98
N ALA A 93 -6.48 7.51 -17.39
CA ALA A 93 -7.07 6.16 -17.45
C ALA A 93 -6.28 5.13 -18.28
N PRO A 94 -5.73 5.43 -19.47
CA PRO A 94 -4.97 4.47 -20.28
C PRO A 94 -3.72 3.95 -19.58
N GLU A 95 -3.13 4.74 -18.69
CA GLU A 95 -1.90 4.41 -17.97
C GLU A 95 -2.17 3.78 -16.59
N ALA A 96 -3.43 3.70 -16.18
CA ALA A 96 -3.82 3.25 -14.84
C ALA A 96 -3.83 1.71 -14.69
N GLY A 97 -3.62 0.95 -15.78
CA GLY A 97 -3.62 -0.51 -15.77
C GLY A 97 -4.88 -1.07 -15.09
N ASN A 98 -4.70 -1.91 -14.06
CA ASN A 98 -5.81 -2.51 -13.31
C ASN A 98 -6.74 -1.48 -12.64
N ALA A 99 -6.25 -0.27 -12.34
CA ALA A 99 -7.04 0.79 -11.72
C ALA A 99 -7.85 1.62 -12.74
N MET A 100 -7.69 1.38 -14.05
CA MET A 100 -8.41 2.09 -15.12
C MET A 100 -9.92 2.10 -14.89
N VAL A 101 -10.50 0.99 -14.43
CA VAL A 101 -11.94 0.88 -14.15
C VAL A 101 -12.37 1.91 -13.09
N ILE A 102 -11.59 2.08 -12.03
CA ILE A 102 -11.90 3.01 -10.94
C ILE A 102 -11.71 4.46 -11.41
N VAL A 103 -10.66 4.74 -12.19
CA VAL A 103 -10.43 6.06 -12.79
C VAL A 103 -11.56 6.45 -13.73
N ASN A 104 -12.02 5.52 -14.58
CA ASN A 104 -13.15 5.76 -15.48
C ASN A 104 -14.49 5.89 -14.74
N MET A 105 -14.71 5.10 -13.68
CA MET A 105 -15.88 5.28 -12.80
C MET A 105 -15.90 6.68 -12.19
N ARG A 106 -14.73 7.17 -11.74
CA ARG A 106 -14.62 8.53 -11.21
C ARG A 106 -14.88 9.58 -12.29
N ARG A 107 -14.25 9.43 -13.47
CA ARG A 107 -14.46 10.32 -14.63
C ARG A 107 -15.93 10.43 -15.00
N ALA A 108 -16.64 9.30 -15.07
CA ALA A 108 -18.06 9.29 -15.39
C ALA A 108 -18.88 10.05 -14.34
N GLY A 109 -18.51 9.96 -13.05
CA GLY A 109 -19.09 10.79 -11.99
C GLY A 109 -18.90 12.29 -12.22
N GLU A 110 -17.69 12.72 -12.58
CA GLU A 110 -17.42 14.14 -12.89
C GLU A 110 -18.21 14.63 -14.11
N LEU A 111 -18.41 13.78 -15.12
CA LEU A 111 -19.25 14.11 -16.28
C LEU A 111 -20.72 14.29 -15.90
N VAL A 112 -21.26 13.43 -15.03
CA VAL A 112 -22.62 13.59 -14.49
C VAL A 112 -22.75 14.91 -13.73
N GLU A 113 -21.80 15.23 -12.86
CA GLU A 113 -21.81 16.50 -12.11
C GLU A 113 -21.68 17.72 -13.03
N ALA A 114 -20.92 17.60 -14.12
CA ALA A 114 -20.80 18.63 -15.14
C ALA A 114 -22.06 18.78 -16.03
N GLY A 115 -23.06 17.90 -15.87
CA GLY A 115 -24.26 17.86 -16.71
C GLY A 115 -24.08 17.17 -18.07
N ASP A 116 -22.92 16.57 -18.34
CA ASP A 116 -22.65 15.77 -19.53
C ASP A 116 -23.09 14.31 -19.32
N THR A 117 -24.40 14.12 -19.26
CA THR A 117 -25.01 12.80 -19.05
C THR A 117 -24.69 11.84 -20.19
N ASP A 118 -24.69 12.31 -21.44
CA ASP A 118 -24.39 11.48 -22.62
C ASP A 118 -22.94 11.00 -22.59
N GLY A 119 -21.98 11.89 -22.28
CA GLY A 119 -20.58 11.53 -22.09
C GLY A 119 -20.40 10.54 -20.94
N ALA A 120 -21.11 10.73 -19.82
CA ALA A 120 -21.06 9.80 -18.70
C ALA A 120 -21.58 8.39 -19.08
N ILE A 121 -22.68 8.32 -19.83
CA ILE A 121 -23.24 7.06 -20.34
C ILE A 121 -22.22 6.32 -21.19
N VAL A 122 -21.55 7.00 -22.13
CA VAL A 122 -20.52 6.38 -22.97
C VAL A 122 -19.40 5.78 -22.13
N VAL A 123 -18.95 6.47 -21.08
CA VAL A 123 -17.89 5.95 -20.19
C VAL A 123 -18.39 4.74 -19.40
N PHE A 124 -19.60 4.76 -18.85
CA PHE A 124 -20.16 3.62 -18.12
C PHE A 124 -20.40 2.41 -19.02
N GLU A 125 -20.89 2.60 -20.24
CA GLU A 125 -21.05 1.52 -21.21
C GLU A 125 -19.71 0.90 -21.59
N GLY A 126 -18.68 1.73 -21.81
CA GLY A 126 -17.31 1.23 -22.03
C GLY A 126 -16.80 0.37 -20.88
N ILE A 127 -17.13 0.69 -19.62
CA ILE A 127 -16.78 -0.16 -18.47
C ILE A 127 -17.61 -1.44 -18.47
N ALA A 128 -18.91 -1.36 -18.74
CA ALA A 128 -19.82 -2.50 -18.79
C ALA A 128 -19.47 -3.52 -19.88
N GLU A 129 -18.84 -3.09 -20.97
CA GLU A 129 -18.44 -3.93 -22.10
C GLU A 129 -16.98 -4.42 -22.01
N SER A 130 -16.21 -3.88 -21.07
CA SER A 130 -14.82 -4.28 -20.84
C SER A 130 -14.69 -5.55 -19.99
N ASP A 131 -13.47 -6.07 -19.88
CA ASP A 131 -13.09 -7.18 -18.98
C ASP A 131 -13.05 -6.78 -17.49
N ALA A 132 -13.77 -5.71 -17.10
CA ALA A 132 -13.86 -5.27 -15.72
C ALA A 132 -14.49 -6.36 -14.83
N PRO A 133 -14.04 -6.50 -13.57
CA PRO A 133 -14.67 -7.42 -12.63
C PRO A 133 -16.19 -7.19 -12.54
N PRO A 134 -17.01 -8.25 -12.37
CA PRO A 134 -18.48 -8.16 -12.44
C PRO A 134 -19.09 -7.06 -11.55
N ILE A 135 -18.51 -6.85 -10.36
CA ILE A 135 -18.93 -5.78 -9.44
C ILE A 135 -18.91 -4.39 -10.08
N TYR A 136 -17.93 -4.09 -10.93
CA TYR A 136 -17.82 -2.80 -11.61
C TYR A 136 -18.63 -2.77 -12.89
N ALA A 137 -18.61 -3.85 -13.68
CA ALA A 137 -19.38 -3.93 -14.91
C ALA A 137 -20.90 -3.81 -14.64
N ASP A 138 -21.41 -4.51 -13.63
CA ASP A 138 -22.83 -4.45 -13.26
C ASP A 138 -23.20 -3.09 -12.63
N MET A 139 -22.30 -2.48 -11.87
CA MET A 139 -22.50 -1.11 -11.36
C MET A 139 -22.60 -0.11 -12.51
N ALA A 140 -21.75 -0.25 -13.54
CA ALA A 140 -21.77 0.62 -14.70
C ALA A 140 -23.07 0.47 -15.47
N ARG A 141 -23.54 -0.76 -15.70
CA ARG A 141 -24.84 -1.05 -16.32
C ARG A 141 -25.99 -0.41 -15.53
N LEU A 142 -26.00 -0.56 -14.21
CA LEU A 142 -27.02 0.04 -13.36
C LEU A 142 -27.00 1.58 -13.45
N LYS A 143 -25.81 2.19 -13.39
CA LYS A 143 -25.67 3.66 -13.51
C LYS A 143 -26.11 4.16 -14.88
N THR A 144 -25.79 3.46 -15.97
CA THR A 144 -26.29 3.79 -17.31
C THR A 144 -27.81 3.79 -17.35
N LEU A 145 -28.47 2.78 -16.76
CA LEU A 145 -29.93 2.71 -16.70
C LEU A 145 -30.54 3.87 -15.91
N ILE A 146 -29.93 4.21 -14.77
CA ILE A 146 -30.36 5.36 -13.95
C ILE A 146 -30.24 6.67 -14.74
N LEU A 147 -29.12 6.88 -15.45
CA LEU A 147 -28.88 8.11 -16.21
C LEU A 147 -29.79 8.24 -17.44
N ARG A 148 -30.10 7.13 -18.12
CA ARG A 148 -31.06 7.11 -19.24
C ARG A 148 -32.49 7.43 -18.78
N GLY A 149 -32.81 7.10 -17.53
CA GLY A 149 -34.09 7.41 -16.90
C GLY A 149 -35.28 6.89 -17.70
N GLU A 150 -36.39 7.64 -17.67
CA GLU A 150 -37.64 7.30 -18.36
C GLU A 150 -37.59 7.52 -19.88
N GLY A 151 -36.52 8.13 -20.40
CA GLY A 151 -36.34 8.39 -21.83
C GLY A 151 -36.09 7.11 -22.66
N GLN A 152 -35.78 5.99 -22.01
CA GLN A 152 -35.57 4.70 -22.67
C GLN A 152 -36.85 3.86 -22.71
N ASN A 153 -37.03 3.12 -23.80
CA ASN A 153 -38.12 2.16 -23.97
C ASN A 153 -38.19 1.22 -22.75
N ALA A 154 -39.37 1.11 -22.14
CA ALA A 154 -39.60 0.29 -20.96
C ALA A 154 -39.17 -1.17 -21.14
N ALA A 155 -39.41 -1.76 -22.32
CA ALA A 155 -39.03 -3.15 -22.61
C ALA A 155 -37.50 -3.35 -22.63
N GLU A 156 -36.74 -2.36 -23.09
CA GLU A 156 -35.28 -2.40 -23.08
C GLU A 156 -34.73 -2.26 -21.65
N ARG A 157 -35.33 -1.37 -20.85
CA ARG A 157 -34.98 -1.21 -19.43
C ARG A 157 -35.25 -2.50 -18.66
N ASP A 158 -36.41 -3.11 -18.85
CA ASP A 158 -36.77 -4.39 -18.20
C ASP A 158 -35.80 -5.50 -18.57
N THR A 159 -35.41 -5.59 -19.85
CA THR A 159 -34.43 -6.57 -20.32
C THR A 159 -33.06 -6.38 -19.68
N ALA A 160 -32.62 -5.13 -19.50
CA ALA A 160 -31.35 -4.82 -18.87
C ALA A 160 -31.38 -5.08 -17.35
N LEU A 161 -32.48 -4.70 -16.67
CA LEU A 161 -32.68 -4.97 -15.24
C LEU A 161 -32.79 -6.47 -14.94
N ALA A 162 -33.41 -7.25 -15.82
CA ALA A 162 -33.51 -8.71 -15.65
C ALA A 162 -32.15 -9.40 -15.52
N LYS A 163 -31.11 -8.90 -16.22
CA LYS A 163 -29.73 -9.41 -16.09
C LYS A 163 -29.15 -9.10 -14.71
N LEU A 164 -29.42 -7.90 -14.19
CA LEU A 164 -28.97 -7.45 -12.86
C LEU A 164 -29.79 -8.10 -11.72
N ALA A 165 -31.00 -8.57 -12.00
CA ALA A 165 -31.89 -9.24 -11.05
C ALA A 165 -31.67 -10.77 -10.97
N ALA A 166 -30.73 -11.33 -11.74
CA ALA A 166 -30.44 -12.75 -11.76
C ALA A 166 -30.13 -13.29 -10.33
N PRO A 167 -30.50 -14.54 -10.01
CA PRO A 167 -30.16 -15.15 -8.73
C PRO A 167 -28.65 -15.09 -8.47
N GLY A 168 -28.25 -14.52 -7.32
CA GLY A 168 -26.84 -14.36 -6.95
C GLY A 168 -26.15 -13.10 -7.50
N ALA A 169 -26.83 -12.27 -8.29
CA ALA A 169 -26.28 -11.01 -8.77
C ALA A 169 -26.14 -9.98 -7.64
N LEU A 170 -25.03 -9.22 -7.66
CA LEU A 170 -24.65 -8.26 -6.61
C LEU A 170 -25.67 -7.14 -6.43
N TYR A 171 -26.27 -6.68 -7.53
CA TYR A 171 -27.20 -5.54 -7.54
C TYR A 171 -28.66 -5.94 -7.63
N ARG A 172 -28.99 -7.23 -7.43
CA ARG A 172 -30.36 -7.73 -7.48
C ARG A 172 -31.35 -6.92 -6.63
N PRO A 173 -31.06 -6.51 -5.38
CA PRO A 173 -32.01 -5.73 -4.57
C PRO A 173 -32.34 -4.35 -5.17
N LEU A 174 -31.49 -3.82 -6.05
CA LEU A 174 -31.69 -2.53 -6.71
C LEU A 174 -32.36 -2.67 -8.08
N ALA A 175 -32.48 -3.90 -8.60
CA ALA A 175 -33.00 -4.20 -9.92
C ALA A 175 -34.42 -4.82 -9.90
N LEU A 176 -34.98 -5.05 -8.71
CA LEU A 176 -36.36 -5.50 -8.47
C LEU A 176 -37.29 -4.30 -8.26
#